data_AF-A0A2H0MTT3-F1
#
_entry.id   AF-A0A2H0MTT3-F1
#
_cell.length_a   1.000
_cell.length_b   1.000
_cell.length_c   1.000
_cell.angle_alpha   90.00
_cell.angle_beta   90.00
_cell.angle_gamma   90.00
#
_symmetry.space_group_name_H-M   'P 1'
#
loop_
_entity.id
_entity.type
_entity.pdbx_description
1 polymer ?
#
loop_
_entity_poly.entity_id
_entity_poly.type
_entity_poly.pdbx_seq_one_letter_code
_entity_poly.pdbx_strand_id
1 'polypeptide(L)'
;MQIEPGSDEERLALGKWIKAGQNLIVGGSAMGESYLDPNVKRPPEIAERAEVYVKLDHEMAEMLPHHKGKFRWDLEKYYRERFGPYLPKD
;
A
#
# COMPACT_ATOMS: atom_id res chain seq x y z
N MET A 1 -8.07 -14.22 -1.05
CA MET A 1 -8.18 -14.69 0.35
C MET A 1 -8.21 -13.46 1.22
N GLN A 2 -9.16 -13.34 2.15
CA GLN A 2 -9.21 -12.20 3.07
C GLN A 2 -8.28 -12.50 4.24
N ILE A 3 -7.45 -11.52 4.59
CA ILE A 3 -6.44 -11.61 5.65
C ILE A 3 -7.06 -11.14 6.96
N GLU A 4 -6.91 -11.93 8.00
CA GLU A 4 -7.44 -11.64 9.34
C GLU A 4 -6.77 -10.42 9.99
N PRO A 5 -7.54 -9.48 10.58
CA PRO A 5 -6.98 -8.34 11.29
C PRO A 5 -6.09 -8.75 12.48
N GLY A 6 -4.91 -8.15 12.55
CA GLY A 6 -3.91 -8.40 13.59
C GLY A 6 -3.06 -9.64 13.40
N SER A 7 -3.25 -10.38 12.30
CA SER A 7 -2.42 -11.53 11.98
C SER A 7 -1.01 -11.12 11.53
N ASP A 8 -0.06 -12.05 11.59
CA ASP A 8 1.26 -11.86 10.98
C ASP A 8 1.17 -11.69 9.46
N GLU A 9 0.17 -12.29 8.82
CA GLU A 9 -0.08 -12.13 7.40
C GLU A 9 -0.52 -10.69 7.08
N GLU A 10 -1.36 -10.08 7.91
CA GLU A 10 -1.70 -8.64 7.79
C GLU A 10 -0.43 -7.80 7.93
N ARG A 11 0.40 -8.08 8.92
CA ARG A 11 1.66 -7.36 9.13
C ARG A 11 2.53 -7.41 7.87
N LEU A 12 2.71 -8.57 7.26
CA LEU A 12 3.53 -8.72 6.05
C LEU A 12 2.89 -8.01 4.85
N ALA A 13 1.59 -8.22 4.61
CA ALA A 13 0.86 -7.64 3.49
C ALA A 13 0.80 -6.11 3.56
N LEU A 14 0.36 -5.56 4.69
CA LEU A 14 0.29 -4.12 4.91
C LEU A 14 1.67 -3.49 4.89
N GLY A 15 2.67 -4.13 5.50
CA GLY A 15 4.05 -3.66 5.48
C GLY A 15 4.62 -3.58 4.06
N LYS A 16 4.36 -4.57 3.21
CA LYS A 16 4.73 -4.57 1.80
C LYS A 16 4.05 -3.43 1.03
N TRP A 17 2.75 -3.22 1.25
CA TRP A 17 2.00 -2.13 0.64
C TRP A 17 2.58 -0.76 1.02
N ILE A 18 2.83 -0.52 2.32
CA ILE A 18 3.46 0.71 2.80
C ILE A 18 4.82 0.88 2.12
N LYS A 19 5.70 -0.13 2.15
CA LYS A 19 7.05 -0.04 1.57
C LYS A 19 7.02 0.27 0.07
N ALA A 20 6.17 -0.41 -0.69
CA ALA A 20 6.08 -0.26 -2.15
C ALA A 20 5.68 1.16 -2.59
N GLY A 21 4.80 1.81 -1.83
CA GLY A 21 4.34 3.17 -2.15
C GLY A 21 5.30 4.29 -1.71
N GLN A 22 6.42 3.98 -1.05
CA GLN A 22 7.38 4.99 -0.62
C GLN A 22 7.95 5.74 -1.82
N ASN A 23 7.97 7.07 -1.72
CA ASN A 23 8.42 7.99 -2.76
C ASN A 23 7.61 7.92 -4.07
N LEU A 24 6.39 7.38 -4.03
CA LEU A 24 5.45 7.40 -5.16
C LEU A 24 4.25 8.29 -4.83
N ILE A 25 3.93 9.24 -5.71
CA ILE A 25 2.77 10.13 -5.55
C ILE A 25 1.47 9.32 -5.42
N VAL A 26 1.31 8.27 -6.23
CA VAL A 26 0.15 7.38 -6.17
C VAL A 26 0.01 6.68 -4.82
N GLY A 27 1.11 6.52 -4.08
CA GLY A 27 1.12 5.97 -2.73
C GLY A 27 0.46 6.87 -1.68
N GLY A 28 0.14 8.13 -2.00
CA GLY A 28 -0.62 9.01 -1.12
C GLY A 28 -2.12 8.75 -1.10
N SER A 29 -2.64 7.95 -2.03
CA SER A 29 -4.07 7.63 -2.14
C SER A 29 -4.55 6.74 -1.00
N ALA A 30 -5.86 6.68 -0.83
CA ALA A 30 -6.47 5.68 0.05
C ALA A 30 -6.27 4.27 -0.52
N MET A 31 -6.18 3.25 0.35
CA MET A 31 -5.99 1.87 -0.08
C MET A 31 -7.12 1.42 -1.01
N GLY A 32 -6.73 0.94 -2.19
CA GLY A 32 -7.62 0.48 -3.26
C GLY A 32 -8.09 1.57 -4.22
N GLU A 33 -7.68 2.83 -4.01
CA GLU A 33 -8.11 3.98 -4.80
C GLU A 33 -6.95 4.63 -5.58
N SER A 34 -5.77 4.02 -5.57
CA SER A 34 -4.62 4.51 -6.34
C SER A 34 -4.89 4.41 -7.84
N TYR A 35 -4.52 5.45 -8.59
CA TYR A 35 -4.65 5.43 -10.06
C TYR A 35 -3.50 6.20 -10.72
N LEU A 36 -3.28 5.92 -12.01
CA LEU A 36 -2.35 6.67 -12.84
C LEU A 36 -3.11 7.68 -13.69
N ASP A 37 -2.89 8.97 -13.42
CA ASP A 37 -3.33 10.01 -14.36
C ASP A 37 -2.56 9.86 -15.69
N PRO A 38 -3.25 9.63 -16.82
CA PRO A 38 -2.65 9.45 -18.14
C PRO A 38 -1.99 10.73 -18.67
N ASN A 39 -2.31 11.90 -18.12
CA ASN A 39 -1.75 13.18 -18.54
C ASN A 39 -0.42 13.50 -17.84
N VAL A 40 -0.08 12.79 -16.76
CA VAL A 40 1.15 13.02 -16.01
C VAL A 40 2.29 12.20 -16.63
N LYS A 41 3.27 12.90 -17.22
CA LYS A 41 4.49 12.27 -17.73
C LYS A 41 5.42 11.90 -16.57
N ARG A 42 5.87 10.65 -16.55
CA ARG A 42 6.75 10.09 -15.52
C ARG A 42 8.02 9.53 -16.19
N PRO A 43 9.19 9.61 -15.56
CA PRO A 43 10.36 8.85 -15.99
C PRO A 43 10.03 7.35 -16.09
N PRO A 44 10.60 6.57 -17.04
CA PRO A 44 10.24 5.17 -17.25
C PRO A 44 10.31 4.32 -15.98
N GLU A 45 11.37 4.47 -15.19
CA GLU A 45 11.57 3.78 -13.91
C GLU A 45 10.50 4.10 -12.85
N ILE A 46 9.95 5.32 -12.87
CA ILE A 46 8.89 5.75 -11.96
C ILE A 46 7.53 5.28 -12.47
N ALA A 47 7.33 5.25 -13.80
CA ALA A 47 6.12 4.75 -14.42
C ALA A 47 5.92 3.26 -14.08
N GLU A 48 6.94 2.43 -14.29
CA GLU A 48 6.89 1.00 -13.97
C GLU A 48 6.60 0.75 -12.49
N ARG A 49 7.31 1.44 -11.59
CA ARG A 49 7.06 1.34 -10.14
C ARG A 49 5.63 1.76 -9.77
N ALA A 50 5.10 2.79 -10.40
CA ALA A 50 3.75 3.29 -10.13
C ALA A 50 2.68 2.33 -10.66
N GLU A 51 2.89 1.71 -11.82
CA GLU A 51 2.01 0.66 -12.36
C GLU A 51 1.96 -0.57 -11.44
N VAL A 52 3.12 -1.05 -11.02
CA VAL A 52 3.25 -2.16 -10.07
C VAL A 52 2.57 -1.82 -8.75
N TYR A 53 2.76 -0.60 -8.26
CA TYR A 53 2.12 -0.15 -7.02
C TYR A 53 0.60 -0.09 -7.13
N VAL A 54 0.05 0.48 -8.21
CA VAL A 54 -1.40 0.58 -8.40
C VAL A 54 -2.05 -0.80 -8.45
N LYS A 55 -1.43 -1.76 -9.16
CA LYS A 55 -1.89 -3.14 -9.16
C LYS A 55 -1.88 -3.75 -7.75
N LEU A 56 -0.76 -3.58 -7.02
CA LEU A 56 -0.63 -4.03 -5.65
C LEU A 56 -1.69 -3.39 -4.72
N ASP A 57 -1.99 -2.11 -4.90
CA ASP A 57 -2.95 -1.38 -4.08
C ASP A 57 -4.36 -1.96 -4.19
N HIS A 58 -4.82 -2.25 -5.41
CA HIS A 58 -6.13 -2.89 -5.62
C HIS A 58 -6.16 -4.32 -5.08
N GLU A 59 -5.10 -5.11 -5.31
CA GLU A 59 -4.99 -6.47 -4.74
C GLU A 59 -5.02 -6.44 -3.20
N MET A 60 -4.32 -5.49 -2.58
CA MET A 60 -4.29 -5.33 -1.13
C MET A 60 -5.65 -4.90 -0.57
N ALA A 61 -6.43 -4.09 -1.28
CA ALA A 61 -7.78 -3.72 -0.87
C ALA A 61 -8.75 -4.91 -0.88
N GLU A 62 -8.53 -5.90 -1.75
CA GLU A 62 -9.31 -7.15 -1.75
C GLU A 62 -8.90 -8.09 -0.62
N MET A 63 -7.60 -8.16 -0.32
CA MET A 63 -7.06 -9.00 0.76
C MET A 63 -7.30 -8.40 2.15
N LEU A 64 -7.32 -7.07 2.28
CA LEU A 64 -7.48 -6.32 3.54
C LEU A 64 -8.70 -5.39 3.47
N PRO A 65 -9.92 -5.92 3.31
CA PRO A 65 -11.11 -5.10 3.10
C PRO A 65 -11.42 -4.15 4.27
N HIS A 66 -10.98 -4.48 5.48
CA HIS A 66 -11.11 -3.62 6.67
C HIS A 66 -10.17 -2.40 6.68
N HIS A 67 -9.21 -2.33 5.76
CA HIS A 67 -8.33 -1.17 5.54
C HIS A 67 -8.63 -0.42 4.24
N LYS A 68 -9.48 -0.96 3.37
CA LYS A 68 -9.91 -0.30 2.14
C LYS A 68 -10.45 1.10 2.43
N GLY A 69 -10.04 2.07 1.62
CA GLY A 69 -10.46 3.47 1.76
C GLY A 69 -9.77 4.26 2.87
N LYS A 70 -8.88 3.64 3.67
CA LYS A 70 -8.05 4.37 4.64
C LYS A 70 -6.83 4.97 3.96
N PHE A 71 -6.46 6.17 4.39
CA PHE A 71 -5.25 6.84 3.89
C PHE A 71 -3.99 6.17 4.41
N ARG A 72 -2.91 6.33 3.63
CA ARG A 72 -1.60 5.79 3.97
C ARG A 72 -1.11 6.20 5.37
N TRP A 73 -1.25 7.47 5.74
CA TRP A 73 -0.77 7.95 7.04
C TRP A 73 -1.51 7.31 8.23
N ASP A 74 -2.81 7.04 8.09
CA ASP A 74 -3.59 6.28 9.07
C ASP A 74 -3.08 4.83 9.17
N LEU A 75 -2.81 4.21 8.03
CA LEU A 75 -2.32 2.83 7.96
C LEU A 75 -0.89 2.69 8.47
N GLU A 76 -0.03 3.67 8.23
CA GLU A 76 1.32 3.75 8.79
C GLU A 76 1.29 3.90 10.31
N LYS A 77 0.36 4.72 10.84
CA LYS A 77 0.12 4.83 12.28
C LYS A 77 -0.38 3.51 12.86
N TYR A 78 -1.42 2.92 12.27
CA TYR A 78 -1.97 1.62 12.67
C TYR A 78 -0.88 0.54 12.70
N TYR A 79 -0.09 0.45 11.64
CA TYR A 79 1.00 -0.52 11.52
C TYR A 79 2.00 -0.35 12.67
N ARG A 80 2.43 0.89 12.93
CA ARG A 80 3.40 1.20 13.98
C ARG A 80 2.88 0.86 15.37
N GLU A 81 1.63 1.20 15.66
CA GLU A 81 1.00 0.95 16.95
C GLU A 81 0.78 -0.54 17.19
N ARG A 82 0.48 -1.32 16.15
CA ARG A 82 0.13 -2.74 16.29
C ARG A 82 1.33 -3.69 16.15
N PHE A 83 2.24 -3.39 15.24
CA PHE A 83 3.32 -4.30 14.83
C PHE A 83 4.72 -3.77 15.11
N GLY A 84 4.84 -2.52 15.56
CA GLY A 84 6.10 -1.85 15.79
C GLY A 84 6.61 -1.06 14.58
N PRO A 85 7.75 -0.37 14.72
CA PRO A 85 8.19 0.64 13.76
C PRO A 85 8.83 0.07 12.48
N TYR A 86 9.14 -1.23 12.46
CA TYR A 86 9.92 -1.83 11.39
C TYR A 86 9.01 -2.47 10.32
N LEU A 87 9.17 -2.00 9.08
CA LEU A 87 8.58 -2.65 7.92
C LEU A 87 9.29 -3.98 7.64
N PRO A 88 8.62 -4.94 6.97
CA PRO A 88 9.23 -6.21 6.60
C PRO A 88 10.51 -6.01 5.77
N LYS A 89 11.51 -6.85 6.03
CA LYS A 89 12.67 -6.99 5.15
C LYS A 89 12.24 -7.70 3.87
N ASP A 90 12.94 -7.40 2.77
CA ASP A 90 12.75 -8.11 1.50
C ASP A 90 13.07 -9.60 1.65
#